data_AF-A0A7W0U1L7-F1
#
_entry.id   AF-A0A7W0U1L7-F1
#
_cell.length_a   1.000
_cell.length_b   1.000
_cell.length_c   1.000
_cell.angle_alpha   90.00
_cell.angle_beta   90.00
_cell.angle_gamma   90.00
#
_symmetry.space_group_name_H-M   'P 1'
#
loop_
_entity.id
_entity.type
_entity.pdbx_description
1 polymer ?
#
loop_
_entity_poly.entity_id
_entity_poly.type
_entity_poly.pdbx_seq_one_letter_code
_entity_poly.pdbx_strand_id
1 'polypeptide(L)'
;MDEHDQSQGETYNPWTIVNVVFHHLASEGLHPILGSAGDPGPPAVALLLALGIQPAAEGNRQHAEDIRQHLAEIRAAAFGES
;
A
#
# COMPACT_ATOMS: atom_id res chain seq x y z
N MET A 1 -16.34 -26.35 -23.05
CA MET A 1 -15.46 -25.73 -22.04
C MET A 1 -14.61 -24.78 -22.82
N ASP A 2 -14.71 -23.47 -22.55
CA ASP A 2 -13.68 -22.44 -22.77
C ASP A 2 -14.25 -21.12 -22.22
N GLU A 3 -14.10 -20.98 -20.90
CA GLU A 3 -13.62 -19.79 -20.20
C GLU A 3 -14.24 -18.43 -20.56
N HIS A 4 -15.52 -18.26 -20.25
CA HIS A 4 -16.02 -16.95 -19.84
C HIS A 4 -15.62 -16.71 -18.39
N ASP A 5 -14.39 -16.21 -18.11
CA ASP A 5 -14.17 -15.41 -16.91
C ASP A 5 -12.78 -14.74 -16.79
N GLN A 6 -12.77 -13.56 -16.13
CA GLN A 6 -11.65 -12.95 -15.39
C GLN A 6 -10.44 -12.37 -16.15
N SER A 7 -10.55 -11.10 -16.54
CA SER A 7 -9.50 -10.10 -16.23
C SER A 7 -10.08 -8.71 -16.39
N GLN A 8 -11.11 -8.40 -15.59
CA GLN A 8 -11.33 -7.00 -15.24
C GLN A 8 -10.00 -6.53 -14.64
N GLY A 9 -9.31 -5.61 -15.31
CA GLY A 9 -7.92 -5.25 -15.07
C GLY A 9 -7.57 -5.26 -13.59
N GLU A 10 -6.82 -6.27 -13.17
CA GLU A 10 -6.53 -6.49 -11.76
C GLU A 10 -5.80 -5.27 -11.23
N THR A 11 -6.28 -4.76 -10.10
CA THR A 11 -5.86 -3.47 -9.58
C THR A 11 -5.49 -3.64 -8.12
N TYR A 12 -4.28 -3.22 -7.76
CA TYR A 12 -3.74 -3.39 -6.40
C TYR A 12 -3.30 -2.06 -5.80
N ASN A 13 -3.43 -1.95 -4.48
CA ASN A 13 -2.88 -0.83 -3.73
C ASN A 13 -1.34 -0.98 -3.65
N PRO A 14 -0.56 0.03 -4.05
CA PRO A 14 0.91 -0.02 -4.00
C PRO A 14 1.48 -0.38 -2.63
N TRP A 15 0.91 0.11 -1.53
CA TRP A 15 1.37 -0.19 -0.16
C TRP A 15 1.10 -1.64 0.26
N THR A 16 -0.01 -2.23 -0.19
CA THR A 16 -0.28 -3.65 0.06
C THR A 16 0.77 -4.53 -0.59
N ILE A 17 1.18 -4.19 -1.82
CA ILE A 17 2.24 -4.92 -2.54
C ILE A 17 3.57 -4.77 -1.83
N VAL A 18 3.92 -3.57 -1.37
CA VAL A 18 5.13 -3.33 -0.56
C VAL A 18 5.13 -4.22 0.67
N ASN A 19 4.02 -4.24 1.42
CA ASN A 19 3.91 -5.05 2.63
C ASN A 19 4.09 -6.54 2.35
N VAL A 20 3.46 -7.07 1.30
CA VAL A 20 3.57 -8.49 0.92
C VAL A 20 4.99 -8.84 0.50
N VAL A 21 5.60 -8.01 -0.37
CA VAL A 21 6.97 -8.22 -0.84
C VAL A 21 7.95 -8.15 0.33
N PHE A 22 7.79 -7.18 1.24
CA PHE A 22 8.65 -7.04 2.41
C PHE A 22 8.55 -8.26 3.34
N HIS A 23 7.34 -8.74 3.62
CA HIS A 23 7.15 -9.94 4.43
C HIS A 23 7.77 -11.18 3.77
N HIS A 24 7.62 -11.33 2.45
CA HIS A 24 8.24 -12.45 1.73
C HIS A 24 9.77 -12.38 1.79
N LEU A 25 10.36 -11.22 1.51
CA LEU A 25 11.81 -11.04 1.60
C LEU A 25 12.31 -11.30 3.04
N ALA A 26 11.58 -10.84 4.05
CA ALA A 26 11.89 -11.12 5.45
C ALA A 26 11.83 -12.62 5.78
N SER A 27 10.86 -13.36 5.24
CA SER A 27 10.78 -14.82 5.42
C SER A 27 11.95 -15.57 4.77
N GLU A 28 12.54 -15.00 3.72
CA GLU A 28 13.77 -15.52 3.08
C GLU A 28 15.06 -15.05 3.78
N GLY A 29 14.95 -14.35 4.92
CA GLY A 29 16.09 -13.85 5.69
C GLY A 29 16.71 -12.56 5.15
N LEU A 30 16.07 -11.90 4.19
CA LEU A 30 16.47 -10.59 3.68
C LEU A 30 15.81 -9.48 4.50
N HIS A 31 16.54 -8.38 4.74
CA HIS A 31 16.03 -7.25 5.52
C HIS A 31 15.83 -6.03 4.60
N PRO A 32 14.75 -5.99 3.79
CA PRO A 32 14.50 -4.88 2.90
C PRO A 32 14.30 -3.59 3.70
N ILE A 33 14.97 -2.53 3.28
CA ILE A 33 14.80 -1.18 3.82
C ILE A 33 14.16 -0.30 2.77
N LEU A 34 13.26 0.58 3.22
CA LEU A 34 12.82 1.70 2.40
C LEU A 34 14.03 2.62 2.21
N GLY A 35 14.38 2.91 0.96
CA GLY A 35 15.53 3.75 0.64
C GLY A 35 15.43 5.15 1.27
N SER A 36 16.48 5.95 1.15
CA SER A 36 16.67 7.25 1.82
C SER A 36 15.54 8.28 1.65
N ALA A 37 14.64 8.10 0.68
CA ALA A 37 13.45 8.95 0.48
C ALA A 37 12.22 8.53 1.31
N GLY A 38 12.22 7.32 1.89
CA GLY A 38 11.15 6.82 2.77
C GLY A 38 9.79 6.52 2.11
N ASP A 39 9.57 6.91 0.84
CA ASP A 39 8.34 6.64 0.11
C ASP A 39 8.47 5.39 -0.78
N PRO A 40 7.81 4.27 -0.43
CA PRO A 40 7.75 3.07 -1.28
C PRO A 40 6.72 3.14 -2.41
N GLY A 41 5.87 4.16 -2.46
CA GLY A 41 4.81 4.28 -3.46
C GLY A 41 5.35 4.21 -4.89
N PRO A 42 6.33 5.04 -5.29
CA PRO A 42 6.88 5.04 -6.64
C PRO A 42 7.47 3.68 -7.11
N PRO A 43 8.35 2.99 -6.36
CA PRO A 43 8.86 1.69 -6.79
C PRO A 43 7.78 0.60 -6.81
N ALA A 44 6.78 0.67 -5.93
CA ALA A 44 5.66 -0.27 -5.91
C ALA A 44 4.74 -0.11 -7.12
N VAL A 45 4.46 1.13 -7.51
CA VAL A 45 3.73 1.44 -8.75
C VAL A 45 4.50 0.91 -9.96
N ALA A 46 5.81 1.12 -10.02
CA ALA A 46 6.64 0.61 -11.10
C ALA A 46 6.60 -0.93 -11.21
N LEU A 47 6.63 -1.63 -10.06
CA LEU A 47 6.49 -3.09 -10.02
C LEU A 47 5.13 -3.55 -10.55
N LEU A 48 4.04 -2.92 -10.10
CA LEU A 48 2.69 -3.27 -10.56
C LEU A 48 2.54 -3.11 -12.07
N LEU A 49 3.03 -1.98 -12.60
CA LEU A 49 3.00 -1.72 -14.05
C LEU A 49 3.85 -2.74 -14.83
N ALA A 50 5.02 -3.14 -14.31
CA ALA A 50 5.85 -4.17 -14.93
C ALA A 50 5.17 -5.56 -14.96
N LEU A 51 4.26 -5.83 -14.01
CA LEU A 51 3.45 -7.05 -13.96
C LEU A 51 2.15 -6.95 -14.77
N GLY A 52 1.90 -5.84 -15.48
CA GLY A 52 0.68 -5.61 -16.25
C GLY A 52 -0.54 -5.23 -15.41
N ILE A 53 -0.33 -4.90 -14.14
CA ILE A 53 -1.38 -4.55 -13.17
C ILE A 53 -1.52 -3.03 -13.11
N GLN A 54 -2.76 -2.53 -13.13
CA GLN A 54 -3.01 -1.10 -12.93
C GLN A 54 -3.01 -0.77 -11.42
N PRO A 55 -2.29 0.28 -10.97
CA PRO A 55 -2.29 0.65 -9.56
C PRO A 55 -3.60 1.37 -9.17
N ALA A 56 -4.20 0.99 -8.04
CA ALA A 56 -5.35 1.71 -7.47
C ALA A 56 -4.88 2.92 -6.64
N ALA A 57 -5.34 4.12 -7.00
CA ALA A 57 -5.13 5.33 -6.22
C ALA A 57 -6.10 5.50 -5.03
N GLU A 58 -7.21 4.75 -5.00
CA GLU A 58 -8.31 4.98 -4.05
C GLU A 58 -8.00 4.48 -2.64
N GLY A 59 -7.38 3.30 -2.52
CA GLY A 59 -7.11 2.68 -1.21
C GLY A 59 -6.11 3.46 -0.35
N ASN A 60 -5.19 4.22 -0.97
CA ASN A 60 -4.21 5.00 -0.23
C ASN A 60 -4.80 6.30 0.34
N ARG A 61 -5.78 6.91 -0.34
CA ARG A 61 -6.41 8.16 0.11
C ARG A 61 -7.34 7.94 1.29
N GLN A 62 -8.21 6.94 1.22
CA GLN A 62 -9.14 6.63 2.31
C GLN A 62 -8.38 6.19 3.57
N HIS A 63 -7.42 5.27 3.43
CA HIS A 63 -6.66 4.78 4.58
C HIS A 63 -5.77 5.87 5.20
N ALA A 64 -5.16 6.75 4.39
CA ALA A 64 -4.44 7.90 4.92
C ALA A 64 -5.37 8.89 5.65
N GLU A 65 -6.60 9.07 5.17
CA GLU A 65 -7.61 9.89 5.86
C GLU A 65 -8.04 9.27 7.18
N ASP A 66 -8.29 7.96 7.21
CA ASP A 66 -8.67 7.24 8.43
C ASP A 66 -7.55 7.31 9.47
N ILE A 67 -6.28 7.18 9.07
CA ILE A 67 -5.12 7.37 9.95
C ILE A 67 -5.05 8.81 10.45
N ARG A 68 -5.26 9.81 9.59
CA ARG A 68 -5.25 11.23 10.00
C ARG A 68 -6.36 11.53 11.01
N GLN A 69 -7.56 11.01 10.78
CA GLN A 69 -8.71 11.16 11.67
C GLN A 69 -8.43 10.50 13.02
N HIS A 70 -7.90 9.27 13.01
CA HIS A 70 -7.56 8.56 14.24
C HIS A 70 -6.45 9.26 15.04
N LEU A 71 -5.43 9.79 14.37
CA LEU A 71 -4.38 10.59 15.02
C LEU A 71 -4.92 11.91 15.60
N ALA A 72 -5.92 12.51 14.95
CA ALA A 72 -6.59 13.70 15.47
C ALA A 72 -7.38 13.39 16.75
N GLU A 73 -8.08 12.25 16.80
CA GLU A 73 -8.78 11.78 17.99
C GLU A 73 -7.82 11.52 19.17
N ILE A 74 -6.69 10.86 18.91
CA ILE A 74 -5.65 10.63 19.93
C ILE A 74 -5.12 11.97 20.43
N ARG A 75 -4.87 12.95 19.54
CA ARG A 75 -4.37 14.26 19.93
C ARG A 75 -5.38 15.01 20.80
N ALA A 76 -6.65 15.03 20.41
CA ALA A 76 -7.71 15.67 21.19
C ALA A 76 -7.86 15.02 22.58
N ALA A 77 -7.79 13.69 22.66
CA ALA A 77 -7.86 12.96 23.93
C ALA A 77 -6.62 13.15 24.82
N ALA A 78 -5.42 13.24 24.23
CA ALA A 78 -4.17 13.36 24.97
C ALA A 78 -3.86 14.80 25.41
N PHE A 79 -4.23 15.80 24.62
CA PHE A 79 -3.87 17.21 24.85
C PHE A 79 -5.06 18.12 25.16
N GLY A 80 -6.30 17.62 25.11
CA GLY A 80 -7.50 18.39 25.45
C GLY A 80 -7.83 19.51 24.46
N GLU A 81 -7.23 19.49 23.26
CA GLU A 81 -7.55 20.41 22.17
C GLU A 81 -8.91 20.00 21.57
N SER A 82 -9.97 20.74 21.93
CA SER A 82 -11.30 20.70 21.29
C SER A 82 -11.44 21.80 20.25
#